data_AF-A0A0N8PN48-F1
#
_entry.id   AF-A0A0N8PN48-F1
#
_cell.length_a   1.000
_cell.length_b   1.000
_cell.length_c   1.000
_cell.angle_alpha   90.00
_cell.angle_beta   90.00
_cell.angle_gamma   90.00
#
_symmetry.space_group_name_H-M   'P 1'
#
loop_
_entity.id
_entity.type
_entity.pdbx_description
1 polymer ?
#
loop_
_entity_poly.entity_id
_entity_poly.type
_entity_poly.pdbx_seq_one_letter_code
_entity_poly.pdbx_strand_id
1 'polypeptide(L)' 'MKNRSILMPPIWLALVLSFVGIIGMNLVYQSLTSGGVVKGIVGGVLLVSGVITVGTPLAFARMYRKDFRKTKQP' A
#
# COMPACT_ATOMS: atom_id res chain seq x y z
N MET A 1 11.59 -27.81 13.36
CA MET A 1 10.39 -27.12 12.81
C MET A 1 10.77 -25.67 12.57
N LYS A 2 10.83 -25.23 11.30
CA LYS A 2 11.34 -23.89 10.93
C LYS A 2 10.26 -22.86 11.27
N ASN A 3 10.47 -22.06 12.31
CA ASN A 3 9.59 -20.95 12.72
C ASN A 3 9.41 -20.01 11.52
N ARG A 4 8.29 -20.15 10.79
CA ARG A 4 7.89 -19.14 9.80
C ARG A 4 7.29 -17.99 10.61
N SER A 5 8.13 -17.04 11.03
CA SER A 5 7.65 -15.79 11.62
C SER A 5 6.79 -15.11 10.56
N ILE A 6 5.47 -15.19 10.74
CA ILE A 6 4.52 -14.40 9.97
C ILE A 6 4.81 -12.97 10.40
N LEU A 7 5.60 -12.26 9.60
CA LEU A 7 5.95 -10.86 9.83
C LEU A 7 4.66 -10.06 9.55
N MET A 8 3.78 -10.00 10.55
CA MET A 8 2.59 -9.16 10.48
C MET A 8 3.07 -7.71 10.38
N PRO A 9 2.68 -6.96 9.34
CA PRO A 9 3.02 -5.55 9.28
C PRO A 9 2.43 -4.88 10.53
N PRO A 10 3.23 -4.09 11.27
CA PRO A 10 2.80 -3.49 12.51
C PRO A 10 1.62 -2.54 12.25
N ILE A 11 0.67 -2.47 13.18
CA ILE A 11 -0.55 -1.64 13.07
C ILE A 11 -0.19 -0.16 12.80
N TRP A 12 0.91 0.33 13.37
CA TRP A 12 1.38 1.70 13.12
C TRP A 12 1.64 1.96 11.63
N LEU A 13 2.09 0.95 10.87
CA LEU A 13 2.45 1.11 9.47
C LEU A 13 1.19 1.40 8.64
N ALA A 14 0.11 0.66 8.91
CA ALA A 14 -1.19 0.92 8.30
C ALA A 14 -1.72 2.31 8.66
N LEU A 15 -1.49 2.77 9.89
CA LEU A 15 -1.93 4.08 10.37
C LEU A 15 -1.16 5.21 9.67
N VAL A 16 0.16 5.09 9.54
CA VAL A 16 1.00 6.03 8.79
C VAL A 16 0.61 6.07 7.31
N LEU A 17 0.42 4.91 6.68
CA LEU A 17 0.00 4.82 5.28
C LEU A 17 -1.38 5.45 5.04
N SER A 18 -2.31 5.27 5.98
CA SER A 18 -3.64 5.92 5.92
C SER A 18 -3.50 7.44 5.97
N PHE A 19 -2.66 7.95 6.87
CA PHE A 19 -2.41 9.39 7.01
C PHE A 19 -1.76 9.98 5.75
N VAL A 20 -0.75 9.28 5.20
CA VAL A 20 -0.09 9.65 3.95
C VAL A 20 -1.07 9.65 2.78
N GLY A 21 -1.97 8.66 2.70
CA GLY A 21 -3.01 8.59 1.68
C GLY A 21 -3.98 9.77 1.73
N ILE A 22 -4.43 10.15 2.94
CA ILE A 22 -5.32 11.30 3.16
C ILE A 22 -4.65 12.60 2.71
N ILE A 23 -3.38 12.82 3.09
CA ILE A 23 -2.62 14.01 2.71
C ILE A 23 -2.39 14.04 1.19
N GLY A 24 -1.97 12.92 0.60
CA GLY A 24 -1.74 12.81 -0.85
C GLY A 24 -3.01 13.13 -1.65
N MET A 25 -4.16 12.57 -1.23
CA MET A 25 -5.46 12.82 -1.85
C MET A 25 -5.86 14.30 -1.76
N ASN A 26 -5.65 14.95 -0.61
CA ASN A 26 -5.96 16.37 -0.43
C ASN A 26 -5.07 17.25 -1.33
N LEU A 27 -3.79 16.92 -1.47
CA LEU A 27 -2.88 17.63 -2.38
C LEU A 27 -3.26 17.48 -3.85
N VAL A 28 -3.68 16.27 -4.28
CA VAL A 28 -4.21 16.05 -5.64
C VAL A 28 -5.50 16.85 -5.84
N TYR A 29 -6.41 16.83 -4.88
CA TYR A 29 -7.67 17.58 -4.95
C TYR A 29 -7.43 19.09 -5.03
N GLN A 30 -6.50 19.63 -4.23
CA GLN A 30 -6.11 21.03 -4.31
C GLN A 30 -5.47 21.36 -5.67
N SER A 31 -4.66 20.46 -6.23
CA SER A 31 -4.09 20.67 -7.57
C SER A 31 -5.17 20.79 -8.65
N LEU A 32 -6.23 19.99 -8.56
CA LEU A 32 -7.33 20.00 -9.51
C LEU A 32 -8.22 21.25 -9.38
N THR A 33 -8.38 21.76 -8.16
CA THR A 33 -9.27 22.89 -7.87
C THR A 33 -8.59 24.26 -7.96
N SER A 34 -7.30 24.35 -7.62
CA SER A 34 -6.55 25.61 -7.55
C SER A 34 -5.43 25.74 -8.60
N GLY A 35 -5.34 24.79 -9.55
CA GLY A 35 -4.36 24.83 -10.65
C GLY A 35 -2.90 24.61 -10.23
N GLY A 36 -2.67 24.17 -8.99
CA GLY A 36 -1.32 23.98 -8.43
C GLY A 36 -0.68 22.65 -8.84
N VAL A 37 -0.13 22.58 -10.07
CA VAL A 37 0.49 21.37 -10.66
C VAL A 37 1.49 20.68 -9.71
N VAL A 38 2.29 21.46 -8.97
CA VAL A 38 3.29 20.93 -8.02
C VAL A 38 2.63 20.12 -6.90
N LYS A 39 1.49 20.58 -6.36
CA LYS A 39 0.75 19.83 -5.33
C LYS A 39 0.18 18.52 -5.89
N GLY A 40 -0.22 18.53 -7.16
CA GLY A 40 -0.72 17.33 -7.84
C GLY A 40 0.34 16.28 -8.04
N ILE A 41 1.55 16.70 -8.44
CA ILE A 41 2.71 15.81 -8.58
C ILE A 41 3.09 15.22 -7.22
N VAL A 42 3.22 16.06 -6.18
CA VAL A 42 3.59 15.59 -4.83
C VAL A 42 2.53 14.64 -4.27
N GLY A 43 1.25 14.98 -4.40
CA GLY A 43 0.16 14.10 -3.97
C GLY A 43 0.11 12.78 -4.76
N GLY A 44 0.34 12.83 -6.07
CA GLY A 44 0.41 11.64 -6.93
C GLY A 44 1.56 10.70 -6.55
N VAL A 45 2.76 11.25 -6.32
CA VAL A 45 3.92 10.46 -5.88
C VAL A 45 3.67 9.80 -4.53
N LEU A 46 3.07 10.51 -3.57
CA LEU A 46 2.70 9.93 -2.27
C LEU A 46 1.73 8.76 -2.43
N LEU A 47 0.71 8.89 -3.27
CA LEU A 47 -0.24 7.82 -3.52
C LEU A 47 0.40 6.60 -4.22
N VAL A 48 1.20 6.82 -5.27
CA VAL A 48 1.92 5.74 -5.98
C VAL A 48 2.86 5.00 -5.03
N SER A 49 3.60 5.73 -4.19
CA SER A 49 4.51 5.12 -3.21
C SER A 49 3.76 4.25 -2.20
N GLY A 50 2.58 4.66 -1.75
CA GLY A 50 1.71 3.87 -0.87
C GLY A 50 1.26 2.58 -1.54
N VAL A 51 0.86 2.64 -2.81
CA VAL A 51 0.45 1.46 -3.58
C VAL A 51 1.61 0.49 -3.79
N ILE A 52 2.82 0.97 -4.09
CA ILE A 52 3.99 0.08 -4.25
C ILE A 52 4.33 -0.59 -2.91
N THR A 53 4.33 0.19 -1.82
CA THR A 53 4.71 -0.28 -0.48
C THR A 53 3.74 -1.32 0.07
N VAL A 54 2.43 -1.18 -0.20
CA VAL A 54 1.40 -2.09 0.34
C VAL A 54 0.96 -3.12 -0.68
N GLY A 55 0.74 -2.69 -1.92
CA GLY A 55 0.20 -3.52 -3.00
C GLY A 55 1.16 -4.62 -3.43
N THR A 56 2.46 -4.34 -3.52
CA THR A 56 3.45 -5.36 -3.95
C THR A 56 3.55 -6.49 -2.92
N PRO A 57 3.74 -6.24 -1.61
CA PRO A 57 3.73 -7.32 -0.61
C PRO A 57 2.38 -8.03 -0.51
N LEU A 58 1.27 -7.31 -0.65
CA LEU A 58 -0.08 -7.90 -0.60
C LEU A 58 -0.33 -8.82 -1.80
N ALA A 59 0.11 -8.45 -2.99
CA ALA A 59 0.01 -9.28 -4.20
C ALA A 59 0.86 -10.55 -4.07
N PHE A 60 2.10 -10.43 -3.58
CA PHE A 60 2.95 -11.59 -3.28
C PHE A 60 2.30 -12.50 -2.23
N ALA A 61 1.81 -11.95 -1.11
CA ALA A 61 1.14 -12.74 -0.08
C ALA A 61 -0.11 -13.46 -0.62
N ARG A 62 -0.85 -12.81 -1.52
CA ARG A 62 -2.02 -13.41 -2.19
C ARG A 62 -1.62 -14.55 -3.13
N MET A 63 -0.54 -14.38 -3.90
CA MET A 63 0.00 -15.42 -4.79
C MET A 63 0.45 -16.65 -3.99
N TYR A 64 1.28 -16.45 -2.97
CA TYR A 64 1.69 -17.54 -2.07
C TYR A 64 0.50 -18.24 -1.41
N ARG A 65 -0.50 -17.49 -0.91
CA ARG A 65 -1.72 -18.09 -0.34
C ARG A 65 -2.48 -18.95 -1.36
N LYS A 66 -2.53 -18.54 -2.62
CA LYS A 66 -3.18 -19.30 -3.70
C LYS A 66 -2.42 -20.60 -3.98
N ASP A 67 -1.10 -20.56 -3.99
CA ASP A 67 -0.26 -21.73 -4.24
C ASP A 67 -0.33 -22.73 -3.07
N PHE A 68 -0.29 -22.24 -1.82
CA PHE A 68 -0.49 -23.10 -0.63
C PHE A 68 -1.87 -23.77 -0.58
N ARG A 69 -2.93 -23.10 -1.08
CA ARG A 69 -4.27 -23.70 -1.17
C ARG A 69 -4.32 -24.81 -2.22
N LYS A 70 -3.61 -24.68 -3.34
CA LYS A 70 -3.55 -25.71 -4.38
C LYS A 70 -2.78 -26.95 -3.94
N THR A 71 -1.71 -26.79 -3.15
CA THR A 71 -0.92 -27.93 -2.64
C THR A 71 -1.54 -28.65 -1.43
N LYS A 72 -2.61 -28.11 -0.84
CA LYS A 72 -3.32 -28.69 0.32
C LYS A 72 -4.65 -29.35 -0.04
N GLN A 73 -5.03 -29.36 -1.31
CA GLN A 73 -6.16 -30.17 -1.76
C GLN A 73 -5.65 -31.59 -2.03
N PRO A 74 -6.14 -32.62 -1.31
CA PRO A 74 -5.84 -34.02 -1.62
C PRO A 74 -6.38 -34.43 -2.99
#